data_AF-W5TDE0-F1
#
_entry.id   AF-W5TDE0-F1
#
_cell.length_a   1.000
_cell.length_b   1.000
_cell.length_c   1.000
_cell.angle_alpha   90.00
_cell.angle_beta   90.00
_cell.angle_gamma   90.00
#
_symmetry.space_group_name_H-M   'P 1'
#
loop_
_entity.id
_entity.type
_entity.pdbx_description
1 polymer ?
#
loop_
_entity_poly.entity_id
_entity_poly.type
_entity_poly.pdbx_seq_one_letter_code
_entity_poly.pdbx_strand_id
1 'polypeptide(L)'
;MGAVHPNERADLYVGLGRVSGVLSYAALDLGQADTAMLHSEVSRKMGSLSGSRSLVAWAYGTESLIERFDQNYEHARDLLLSAQPYIGEGTSAVRILCGLAQCSANLGDSAAAMEYIGRAKIARDHADSDSVEGLFGFSPAKQEYYTASALMWLSNTAALKEAERSATNAIAIWEHEPVEQRSLDDEALAHVYLATSLIKLGEIDGAMEAVRPILNLPEERQISWIRKRIAQLSDLITRDSRYRHSRAASAAIEELRADR
;
A
#
# COMPACT_ATOMS: atom_id res chain seq x y z
N MET A 1 43.20 -5.99 15.22
CA MET A 1 41.84 -5.99 14.63
C MET A 1 41.65 -7.34 13.96
N GLY A 2 40.74 -8.17 14.49
CA GLY A 2 40.50 -9.51 13.94
C GLY A 2 39.88 -9.42 12.54
N ALA A 3 40.37 -10.23 11.61
CA ALA A 3 39.80 -10.32 10.27
C ALA A 3 38.40 -10.92 10.38
N VAL A 4 37.37 -10.11 10.12
CA VAL A 4 35.99 -10.56 10.00
C VAL A 4 35.90 -11.51 8.82
N HIS A 5 35.39 -12.73 9.03
CA HIS A 5 35.24 -13.71 7.95
C HIS A 5 34.26 -13.15 6.89
N PRO A 6 34.43 -13.46 5.59
CA PRO A 6 33.58 -12.91 4.53
C PRO A 6 32.07 -13.07 4.77
N ASN A 7 31.66 -14.18 5.38
CA ASN A 7 30.26 -14.46 5.73
C ASN A 7 29.76 -13.56 6.87
N GLU A 8 30.57 -13.34 7.92
CA GLU A 8 30.22 -12.44 9.02
C GLU A 8 30.05 -10.99 8.55
N ARG A 9 30.84 -10.56 7.55
CA ARG A 9 30.70 -9.23 6.96
C ARG A 9 29.40 -9.09 6.16
N ALA A 10 29.02 -10.11 5.39
CA ALA A 10 27.77 -10.10 4.64
C ALA A 10 26.55 -10.06 5.58
N ASP A 11 26.59 -10.83 6.67
CA ASP A 11 25.53 -10.85 7.69
C ASP A 11 25.39 -9.48 8.39
N LEU A 12 26.51 -8.83 8.72
CA LEU A 12 26.50 -7.46 9.26
C LEU A 12 25.87 -6.45 8.30
N TYR A 13 26.14 -6.56 7.00
CA TYR A 13 25.49 -5.72 6.00
C TYR A 13 23.98 -5.99 5.91
N VAL A 14 23.55 -7.26 5.93
CA VAL A 14 22.10 -7.59 5.98
C VAL A 14 21.46 -6.97 7.23
N GLY A 15 22.08 -7.12 8.40
CA GLY A 15 21.59 -6.54 9.65
C GLY A 15 21.46 -5.02 9.57
N LEU A 16 22.50 -4.32 9.13
CA LEU A 16 22.49 -2.85 8.99
C LEU A 16 21.45 -2.39 7.95
N GLY A 17 21.31 -3.13 6.85
CA GLY A 17 20.33 -2.81 5.83
C GLY A 17 18.90 -2.98 6.33
N ARG A 18 18.61 -4.00 7.14
CA ARG A 18 17.31 -4.17 7.79
C ARG A 18 17.02 -3.08 8.81
N VAL A 19 17.98 -2.75 9.68
CA VAL A 19 17.82 -1.63 10.64
C VAL A 19 17.54 -0.32 9.90
N SER A 20 18.28 -0.04 8.82
CA SER A 20 18.04 1.15 7.99
C SER A 20 16.66 1.11 7.33
N GLY A 21 16.20 -0.06 6.87
CA GLY A 21 14.84 -0.21 6.34
C GLY A 21 13.74 0.09 7.37
N VAL A 22 13.90 -0.36 8.62
CA VAL A 22 12.97 -0.03 9.71
C VAL A 22 12.96 1.48 9.98
N LEU A 23 14.13 2.12 10.03
CA LEU A 23 14.24 3.57 10.20
C LEU A 23 13.62 4.35 9.02
N SER A 24 13.69 3.81 7.80
CA SER A 24 13.03 4.37 6.62
C SER A 24 11.51 4.46 6.81
N TYR A 25 10.87 3.36 7.24
CA TYR A 25 9.44 3.35 7.53
C TYR A 25 9.07 4.29 8.69
N ALA A 26 9.84 4.27 9.78
CA ALA A 26 9.60 5.18 10.90
C ALA A 26 9.68 6.66 10.48
N ALA A 27 10.66 7.02 9.64
CA ALA A 27 10.78 8.37 9.11
C ALA A 27 9.60 8.71 8.17
N LEU A 28 9.15 7.77 7.33
CA LEU A 28 8.01 7.95 6.45
C LEU A 28 6.71 8.17 7.25
N ASP A 29 6.48 7.39 8.30
CA ASP A 29 5.31 7.52 9.19
C ASP A 29 5.32 8.89 9.93
N LEU A 30 6.51 9.45 10.20
CA LEU A 30 6.69 10.80 10.74
C LEU A 30 6.61 11.92 9.67
N GLY A 31 6.33 11.57 8.41
CA GLY A 31 6.22 12.52 7.29
C GLY A 31 7.56 13.08 6.80
N GLN A 32 8.68 12.42 7.12
CA GLN A 32 10.03 12.84 6.74
C GLN A 32 10.51 12.08 5.49
N ALA A 33 9.89 12.35 4.34
CA ALA A 33 10.14 11.63 3.08
C ALA A 33 11.63 11.60 2.68
N ASP A 34 12.33 12.74 2.74
CA ASP A 34 13.77 12.80 2.43
C ASP A 34 14.61 11.91 3.36
N THR A 35 14.28 11.88 4.66
CA THR A 35 14.98 11.05 5.65
C THR A 35 14.67 9.57 5.43
N ALA A 36 13.43 9.25 5.09
CA ALA A 36 13.02 7.91 4.71
C ALA A 36 13.79 7.41 3.49
N MET A 37 13.96 8.27 2.47
CA MET A 37 14.68 7.95 1.24
C MET A 37 16.15 7.63 1.54
N LEU A 38 16.84 8.48 2.31
CA LEU A 38 18.23 8.25 2.72
C LEU A 38 18.42 6.89 3.41
N HIS A 39 17.52 6.55 4.34
CA HIS A 39 17.57 5.26 5.02
C HIS A 39 17.30 4.07 4.09
N SER A 40 16.39 4.23 3.12
CA SER A 40 16.10 3.20 2.12
C SER A 40 17.28 2.98 1.16
N GLU A 41 17.96 4.05 0.74
CA GLU A 41 19.16 3.97 -0.10
C GLU A 41 20.32 3.26 0.63
N VAL A 42 20.49 3.53 1.93
CA VAL A 42 21.44 2.78 2.78
C VAL A 42 21.05 1.31 2.83
N SER A 43 19.76 0.99 3.02
CA SER A 43 19.27 -0.39 3.00
C SER A 43 19.62 -1.11 1.69
N ARG A 44 19.36 -0.46 0.55
CA ARG A 44 19.68 -0.97 -0.78
C ARG A 44 21.18 -1.16 -0.98
N LYS A 45 22.00 -0.20 -0.54
CA LYS A 45 23.46 -0.29 -0.63
C LYS A 45 23.98 -1.46 0.19
N MET A 46 23.46 -1.66 1.40
CA MET A 46 23.86 -2.78 2.25
C MET A 46 23.41 -4.12 1.68
N GLY A 47 22.19 -4.21 1.13
CA GLY A 47 21.74 -5.41 0.40
C GLY A 47 22.64 -5.74 -0.81
N SER A 48 23.08 -4.71 -1.53
CA SER A 48 24.01 -4.89 -2.66
C SER A 48 25.39 -5.38 -2.19
N LEU A 49 25.90 -4.86 -1.08
CA LEU A 49 27.20 -5.26 -0.52
C LEU A 49 27.17 -6.66 0.12
N SER A 50 26.02 -7.11 0.64
CA SER A 50 25.84 -8.47 1.16
C SER A 50 25.53 -9.50 0.08
N GLY A 51 25.12 -9.06 -1.11
CA GLY A 51 24.59 -9.95 -2.16
C GLY A 51 23.14 -10.39 -1.93
N SER A 52 22.44 -9.83 -0.92
CA SER A 52 21.04 -10.14 -0.64
C SER A 52 20.12 -9.48 -1.68
N ARG A 53 19.65 -10.28 -2.63
CA ARG A 53 18.72 -9.85 -3.69
C ARG A 53 17.37 -9.43 -3.12
N SER A 54 16.82 -10.20 -2.18
CA SER A 54 15.57 -9.89 -1.48
C SER A 54 15.62 -8.55 -0.76
N LEU A 55 16.72 -8.20 -0.08
CA LEU A 55 16.85 -6.90 0.59
C LEU A 55 16.94 -5.74 -0.41
N VAL A 56 17.64 -5.92 -1.54
CA VAL A 56 17.68 -4.92 -2.62
C VAL A 56 16.29 -4.69 -3.21
N ALA A 57 15.55 -5.77 -3.52
CA ALA A 57 14.19 -5.67 -4.03
C ALA A 57 13.24 -4.99 -3.03
N TRP A 58 13.35 -5.34 -1.75
CA TRP A 58 12.58 -4.72 -0.68
C TRP A 58 12.87 -3.21 -0.57
N ALA A 59 14.14 -2.81 -0.68
CA ALA A 59 14.53 -1.41 -0.61
C ALA A 59 13.98 -0.60 -1.80
N TYR A 60 14.08 -1.10 -3.04
CA TYR A 60 13.44 -0.44 -4.20
C TYR A 60 11.92 -0.32 -4.04
N GLY A 61 11.26 -1.35 -3.51
CA GLY A 61 9.83 -1.30 -3.20
C GLY A 61 9.48 -0.23 -2.14
N THR A 62 10.41 0.11 -1.26
CA THR A 62 10.25 1.14 -0.22
C THR A 62 10.56 2.53 -0.78
N GLU A 63 11.62 2.69 -1.57
CA GLU A 63 11.90 3.93 -2.31
C GLU A 63 10.71 4.31 -3.20
N SER A 64 10.14 3.35 -3.92
CA SER A 64 8.91 3.56 -4.70
C SER A 64 7.70 3.91 -3.84
N LEU A 65 7.54 3.31 -2.65
CA LEU A 65 6.47 3.70 -1.73
C LEU A 65 6.59 5.18 -1.32
N ILE A 66 7.79 5.63 -0.97
CA ILE A 66 8.07 7.03 -0.60
C ILE A 66 7.68 7.97 -1.75
N GLU A 67 8.15 7.71 -2.98
CA GLU A 67 7.81 8.53 -4.15
C GLU A 67 6.30 8.58 -4.44
N ARG A 68 5.56 7.51 -4.17
CA ARG A 68 4.10 7.49 -4.35
C ARG A 68 3.36 8.31 -3.31
N PHE A 69 3.91 8.49 -2.11
CA PHE A 69 3.34 9.42 -1.12
C PHE A 69 3.43 10.86 -1.62
N ASP A 70 4.52 11.21 -2.31
CA ASP A 70 4.73 12.52 -2.93
C ASP A 70 4.12 12.63 -4.34
N GLN A 71 3.39 11.61 -4.80
CA GLN A 71 2.71 11.54 -6.10
C GLN A 71 3.66 11.56 -7.32
N ASN A 72 4.93 11.23 -7.14
CA ASN A 72 5.92 11.09 -8.21
C ASN A 72 5.83 9.71 -8.87
N TYR A 73 4.68 9.40 -9.49
CA TYR A 73 4.36 8.05 -9.97
C TYR A 73 5.28 7.53 -11.08
N GLU A 74 5.81 8.42 -11.93
CA GLU A 74 6.79 8.06 -12.96
C GLU A 74 8.10 7.56 -12.33
N HIS A 75 8.67 8.33 -11.40
CA HIS A 75 9.91 7.93 -10.72
C HIS A 75 9.70 6.67 -9.86
N ALA A 76 8.56 6.60 -9.15
CA ALA A 76 8.17 5.42 -8.40
C ALA A 76 8.10 4.16 -9.27
N ARG A 77 7.58 4.26 -10.50
CA ARG A 77 7.54 3.15 -11.46
C ARG A 77 8.94 2.76 -11.91
N ASP A 78 9.80 3.73 -12.20
CA ASP A 78 11.16 3.47 -12.69
C ASP A 78 12.02 2.75 -11.63
N LEU A 79 11.84 3.08 -10.35
CA LEU A 79 12.44 2.35 -9.23
C LEU A 79 11.98 0.89 -9.18
N LEU A 80 10.68 0.64 -9.35
CA LEU A 80 10.13 -0.73 -9.37
C LEU A 80 10.60 -1.54 -10.58
N LEU A 81 10.73 -0.91 -11.75
CA LEU A 81 11.30 -1.55 -12.93
C LEU A 81 12.78 -1.90 -12.71
N SER A 82 13.53 -1.02 -12.03
CA SER A 82 14.92 -1.26 -11.63
C SER A 82 15.08 -2.40 -10.61
N ALA A 83 14.00 -2.76 -9.90
CA ALA A 83 13.98 -3.88 -8.96
C ALA A 83 13.87 -5.26 -9.65
N GLN A 84 13.42 -5.34 -10.91
CA GLN A 84 13.16 -6.62 -11.59
C GLN A 84 14.34 -7.61 -11.58
N PRO A 85 15.61 -7.20 -11.74
CA PRO A 85 16.73 -8.12 -11.68
C PRO A 85 16.95 -8.76 -10.31
N TYR A 86 16.27 -8.30 -9.25
CA TYR A 86 16.46 -8.71 -7.86
C TYR A 86 15.28 -9.46 -7.25
N ILE A 87 14.12 -9.50 -7.92
CA ILE A 87 12.96 -10.26 -7.45
C ILE A 87 13.17 -11.78 -7.64
N GLY A 88 12.39 -12.57 -6.93
CA GLY A 88 12.32 -14.04 -7.08
C GLY A 88 12.45 -14.82 -5.77
N GLU A 89 12.91 -14.18 -4.70
CA GLU A 89 12.89 -14.73 -3.34
C GLU A 89 11.69 -14.21 -2.57
N GLY A 90 11.06 -15.07 -1.77
CA GLY A 90 9.94 -14.73 -0.90
C GLY A 90 8.81 -14.04 -1.67
N THR A 91 8.31 -12.95 -1.11
CA THR A 91 7.17 -12.19 -1.66
C THR A 91 7.58 -10.96 -2.47
N SER A 92 8.87 -10.81 -2.77
CA SER A 92 9.44 -9.66 -3.49
C SER A 92 8.75 -9.37 -4.83
N ALA A 93 8.51 -10.40 -5.64
CA ALA A 93 7.85 -10.26 -6.94
C ALA A 93 6.42 -9.73 -6.79
N VAL A 94 5.67 -10.23 -5.80
CA VAL A 94 4.29 -9.81 -5.54
C VAL A 94 4.24 -8.34 -5.18
N ARG A 95 5.09 -7.89 -4.24
CA ARG A 95 5.15 -6.49 -3.81
C ARG A 95 5.47 -5.55 -4.98
N ILE A 96 6.48 -5.88 -5.78
CA ILE A 96 6.91 -5.04 -6.91
C ILE A 96 5.80 -4.95 -7.97
N LEU A 97 5.15 -6.06 -8.30
CA LEU A 97 4.06 -6.07 -9.28
C LEU A 97 2.84 -5.27 -8.79
N CYS A 98 2.46 -5.41 -7.52
CA CYS A 98 1.39 -4.60 -6.92
C CYS A 98 1.74 -3.09 -6.93
N GLY A 99 2.99 -2.74 -6.64
CA GLY A 99 3.46 -1.35 -6.75
C GLY A 99 3.35 -0.80 -8.17
N LEU A 100 3.76 -1.60 -9.18
CA LEU A 100 3.67 -1.22 -10.58
C LEU A 100 2.22 -1.01 -11.00
N ALA A 101 1.30 -1.84 -10.51
CA ALA A 101 -0.13 -1.66 -10.76
C ALA A 101 -0.66 -0.32 -10.23
N GLN A 102 -0.27 0.07 -9.02
CA GLN A 102 -0.66 1.36 -8.45
C GLN A 102 -0.06 2.53 -9.25
N CYS A 103 1.22 2.46 -9.64
CA CYS A 103 1.81 3.51 -10.48
C CYS A 103 1.09 3.62 -11.83
N SER A 104 0.88 2.50 -12.52
CA SER A 104 0.17 2.49 -13.80
C SER A 104 -1.24 3.06 -13.69
N ALA A 105 -1.99 2.69 -12.65
CA ALA A 105 -3.34 3.21 -12.43
C ALA A 105 -3.34 4.74 -12.20
N ASN A 106 -2.41 5.27 -11.41
CA ASN A 106 -2.30 6.72 -11.17
C ASN A 106 -1.83 7.49 -12.41
N LEU A 107 -1.05 6.85 -13.28
CA LEU A 107 -0.63 7.41 -14.59
C LEU A 107 -1.71 7.25 -15.68
N GLY A 108 -2.87 6.70 -15.35
CA GLY A 108 -4.00 6.52 -16.27
C GLY A 108 -3.93 5.27 -17.15
N ASP A 109 -2.90 4.43 -17.00
CA ASP A 109 -2.76 3.17 -17.72
C ASP A 109 -3.50 2.03 -17.00
N SER A 110 -4.81 1.99 -17.25
CA SER A 110 -5.71 0.97 -16.69
C SER A 110 -5.36 -0.45 -17.15
N ALA A 111 -4.86 -0.59 -18.39
CA ALA A 111 -4.57 -1.90 -18.97
C ALA A 111 -3.34 -2.52 -18.30
N ALA A 112 -2.26 -1.74 -18.18
CA ALA A 112 -1.06 -2.17 -17.47
C ALA A 112 -1.34 -2.44 -15.98
N ALA A 113 -2.17 -1.62 -15.33
CA ALA A 113 -2.55 -1.86 -13.94
C ALA A 113 -3.21 -3.23 -13.74
N MET A 114 -4.17 -3.58 -14.59
CA MET A 114 -4.84 -4.89 -14.56
C MET A 114 -3.89 -6.04 -14.89
N GLU A 115 -2.99 -5.85 -15.85
CA GLU A 115 -1.97 -6.85 -16.19
C GLU A 115 -1.05 -7.14 -15.00
N TYR A 116 -0.52 -6.10 -14.35
CA TYR A 116 0.36 -6.25 -13.19
C TYR A 116 -0.34 -6.92 -12.00
N ILE A 117 -1.63 -6.64 -11.77
CA ILE A 117 -2.42 -7.34 -10.74
C ILE A 117 -2.57 -8.83 -11.08
N GLY A 118 -2.87 -9.16 -12.34
CA GLY A 118 -2.93 -10.55 -12.79
C GLY A 118 -1.60 -11.29 -12.58
N ARG A 119 -0.48 -10.63 -12.92
CA ARG A 119 0.87 -11.17 -12.69
C ARG A 119 1.20 -11.31 -11.21
N ALA A 120 0.77 -10.37 -10.36
CA ALA A 120 0.98 -10.44 -8.92
C ALA A 120 0.25 -11.63 -8.29
N LYS A 121 -0.96 -11.96 -8.77
CA LYS A 121 -1.70 -13.16 -8.37
C LYS A 121 -0.93 -14.43 -8.72
N ILE A 122 -0.46 -14.55 -9.97
CA ILE A 122 0.35 -15.70 -10.40
C ILE A 122 1.67 -15.79 -9.60
N ALA A 123 2.32 -14.65 -9.33
CA ALA A 123 3.55 -14.62 -8.54
C ALA A 123 3.32 -15.08 -7.10
N ARG A 124 2.15 -14.81 -6.51
CA ARG A 124 1.80 -15.28 -5.17
C ARG A 124 1.74 -16.80 -5.09
N ASP A 125 1.18 -17.45 -6.10
CA ASP A 125 1.04 -18.92 -6.13
C ASP A 125 2.40 -19.64 -6.12
N HIS A 126 3.47 -18.94 -6.49
CA HIS A 126 4.84 -19.45 -6.56
C HIS A 126 5.76 -18.79 -5.53
N ALA A 127 5.23 -17.97 -4.63
CA ALA A 127 6.04 -17.26 -3.65
C ALA A 127 6.39 -18.18 -2.47
N ASP A 128 7.68 -18.20 -2.10
CA ASP A 128 8.15 -18.84 -0.88
C ASP A 128 7.94 -17.92 0.35
N SER A 129 8.26 -18.43 1.53
CA SER A 129 8.29 -17.62 2.76
C SER A 129 9.38 -16.55 2.72
N ASP A 130 9.07 -15.37 3.25
CA ASP A 130 10.08 -14.33 3.44
C ASP A 130 11.10 -14.73 4.51
N SER A 131 12.35 -14.32 4.33
CA SER A 131 13.42 -14.61 5.31
C SER A 131 13.21 -13.95 6.68
N VAL A 132 12.39 -12.89 6.71
CA VAL A 132 11.97 -12.17 7.91
C VAL A 132 10.51 -11.80 7.73
N GLU A 133 9.69 -12.16 8.71
CA GLU A 133 8.27 -11.84 8.73
C GLU A 133 8.01 -10.36 9.08
N GLY A 134 6.74 -9.95 9.05
CA GLY A 134 6.33 -8.58 9.36
C GLY A 134 6.72 -7.59 8.27
N LEU A 135 7.42 -6.51 8.63
CA LEU A 135 7.73 -5.39 7.74
C LEU A 135 8.47 -5.80 6.45
N PHE A 136 9.28 -6.85 6.51
CA PHE A 136 10.06 -7.33 5.38
C PHE A 136 9.29 -8.23 4.42
N GLY A 137 8.11 -8.68 4.83
CA GLY A 137 7.23 -9.49 3.99
C GLY A 137 6.13 -8.69 3.31
N PHE A 138 5.36 -9.40 2.49
CA PHE A 138 4.17 -8.88 1.82
C PHE A 138 3.04 -9.88 1.98
N SER A 139 2.22 -9.69 3.01
CA SER A 139 1.14 -10.61 3.37
C SER A 139 0.03 -10.66 2.31
N PRO A 140 -0.83 -11.70 2.33
CA PRO A 140 -2.04 -11.73 1.50
C PRO A 140 -2.92 -10.50 1.70
N ALA A 141 -3.09 -10.03 2.94
CA ALA A 141 -3.83 -8.80 3.24
C ALA A 141 -3.21 -7.57 2.54
N LYS A 142 -1.88 -7.40 2.59
CA LYS A 142 -1.20 -6.30 1.88
C LYS A 142 -1.36 -6.38 0.36
N GLN A 143 -1.38 -7.58 -0.22
CA GLN A 143 -1.63 -7.75 -1.65
C GLN A 143 -3.06 -7.33 -2.05
N GLU A 144 -4.05 -7.75 -1.27
CA GLU A 144 -5.45 -7.37 -1.48
C GLU A 144 -5.64 -5.85 -1.31
N TYR A 145 -5.05 -5.28 -0.25
CA TYR A 145 -5.02 -3.84 0.00
C TYR A 145 -4.39 -3.05 -1.17
N TYR A 146 -3.22 -3.48 -1.67
CA TYR A 146 -2.59 -2.82 -2.83
C TYR A 146 -3.44 -2.96 -4.09
N THR A 147 -4.09 -4.11 -4.30
CA THR A 147 -4.99 -4.33 -5.43
C THR A 147 -6.18 -3.36 -5.38
N ALA A 148 -6.85 -3.25 -4.23
CA ALA A 148 -7.93 -2.30 -4.04
C ALA A 148 -7.50 -0.85 -4.29
N SER A 149 -6.34 -0.47 -3.74
CA SER A 149 -5.79 0.88 -3.87
C SER A 149 -5.47 1.29 -5.31
N ALA A 150 -5.06 0.32 -6.16
CA ALA A 150 -4.79 0.56 -7.57
C ALA A 150 -6.10 0.71 -8.35
N LEU A 151 -7.05 -0.20 -8.10
CA LEU A 151 -8.25 -0.33 -8.91
C LEU A 151 -9.35 0.67 -8.58
N MET A 152 -9.43 1.17 -7.34
CA MET A 152 -10.44 2.15 -6.94
C MET A 152 -10.37 3.45 -7.74
N TRP A 153 -9.23 3.77 -8.37
CA TRP A 153 -9.06 4.95 -9.21
C TRP A 153 -9.65 4.82 -10.60
N LEU A 154 -9.80 3.58 -11.09
CA LEU A 154 -10.27 3.33 -12.44
C LEU A 154 -11.78 3.61 -12.56
N SER A 155 -12.25 3.83 -13.79
CA SER A 155 -13.66 4.10 -14.06
C SER A 155 -14.45 2.89 -14.55
N ASN A 156 -13.76 1.79 -14.88
CA ASN A 156 -14.44 0.60 -15.39
C ASN A 156 -15.07 -0.20 -14.24
N THR A 157 -16.31 -0.65 -14.43
CA THR A 157 -17.09 -1.33 -13.39
C THR A 157 -16.44 -2.63 -12.90
N ALA A 158 -15.76 -3.38 -13.77
CA ALA A 158 -15.10 -4.63 -13.39
C ALA A 158 -13.96 -4.38 -12.40
N ALA A 159 -13.13 -3.37 -12.64
CA ALA A 159 -12.07 -2.97 -11.72
C ALA A 159 -12.62 -2.44 -10.40
N LEU A 160 -13.71 -1.67 -10.42
CA LEU A 160 -14.33 -1.19 -9.19
C LEU A 160 -14.89 -2.32 -8.32
N LYS A 161 -15.52 -3.33 -8.93
CA LYS A 161 -15.96 -4.54 -8.22
C LYS A 161 -14.80 -5.37 -7.69
N GLU A 162 -13.71 -5.45 -8.45
CA GLU A 162 -12.48 -6.08 -7.97
C GLU A 162 -11.88 -5.31 -6.78
N ALA A 163 -11.89 -3.98 -6.84
CA ALA A 163 -11.39 -3.12 -5.78
C ALA A 163 -12.21 -3.28 -4.49
N GLU A 164 -13.53 -3.29 -4.61
CA GLU A 164 -14.47 -3.60 -3.52
C GLU A 164 -14.15 -4.96 -2.89
N ARG A 165 -14.10 -6.03 -3.70
CA ARG A 165 -13.80 -7.38 -3.20
C ARG A 165 -12.44 -7.46 -2.51
N SER A 166 -11.41 -6.88 -3.11
CA SER A 166 -10.06 -6.88 -2.56
C SER A 166 -9.98 -6.07 -1.26
N ALA A 167 -10.64 -4.92 -1.17
CA ALA A 167 -10.68 -4.14 0.07
C ALA A 167 -11.38 -4.91 1.20
N THR A 168 -12.52 -5.53 0.90
CA THR A 168 -13.27 -6.39 1.84
C THR A 168 -12.42 -7.58 2.31
N ASN A 169 -11.71 -8.25 1.39
CA ASN A 169 -10.82 -9.35 1.74
C ASN A 169 -9.67 -8.89 2.66
N ALA A 170 -9.05 -7.75 2.36
CA ALA A 170 -7.96 -7.22 3.17
C ALA A 170 -8.41 -6.92 4.61
N ILE A 171 -9.55 -6.24 4.76
CA ILE A 171 -10.17 -5.95 6.07
C ILE A 171 -10.46 -7.25 6.80
N ALA A 172 -11.14 -8.20 6.16
CA ALA A 172 -11.50 -9.47 6.78
C ALA A 172 -10.27 -10.26 7.25
N ILE A 173 -9.17 -10.27 6.48
CA ILE A 173 -7.93 -10.94 6.90
C ILE A 173 -7.37 -10.26 8.16
N TRP A 174 -7.24 -8.94 8.16
CA TRP A 174 -6.70 -8.22 9.32
C TRP A 174 -7.59 -8.34 10.56
N GLU A 175 -8.92 -8.31 10.43
CA GLU A 175 -9.84 -8.49 11.57
C GLU A 175 -9.70 -9.85 12.26
N HIS A 176 -9.24 -10.89 11.54
CA HIS A 176 -9.00 -12.22 12.10
C HIS A 176 -7.56 -12.43 12.59
N GLU A 177 -6.65 -11.47 12.36
CA GLU A 177 -5.29 -11.50 12.87
C GLU A 177 -5.21 -10.90 14.29
N PRO A 178 -4.26 -11.39 15.14
CA PRO A 178 -3.93 -10.73 16.40
C PRO A 178 -3.57 -9.26 16.17
N VAL A 179 -3.91 -8.39 17.11
CA VAL A 179 -3.71 -6.93 16.95
C VAL A 179 -2.25 -6.55 16.69
N GLU A 180 -1.31 -7.33 17.22
CA GLU A 180 0.13 -7.14 17.05
C GLU A 180 0.62 -7.44 15.63
N GLN A 181 -0.18 -8.15 14.83
CA GLN A 181 0.13 -8.54 13.45
C GLN A 181 -0.60 -7.67 12.42
N ARG A 182 -1.61 -6.91 12.87
CA ARG A 182 -2.42 -6.04 12.02
C ARG A 182 -1.66 -4.79 11.60
N SER A 183 -1.78 -4.45 10.33
CA SER A 183 -1.35 -3.16 9.81
C SER A 183 -2.49 -2.15 9.98
N LEU A 184 -2.68 -1.66 11.20
CA LEU A 184 -3.84 -0.87 11.62
C LEU A 184 -4.14 0.36 10.74
N ASP A 185 -3.12 0.98 10.16
CA ASP A 185 -3.28 2.14 9.28
C ASP A 185 -3.65 1.73 7.84
N ASP A 186 -3.03 0.65 7.33
CA ASP A 186 -3.40 0.10 6.03
C ASP A 186 -4.84 -0.45 6.05
N GLU A 187 -5.25 -1.03 7.19
CA GLU A 187 -6.62 -1.50 7.40
C GLU A 187 -7.62 -0.34 7.38
N ALA A 188 -7.32 0.76 8.09
CA ALA A 188 -8.15 1.96 8.03
C ALA A 188 -8.25 2.52 6.60
N LEU A 189 -7.17 2.46 5.82
CA LEU A 189 -7.23 2.84 4.41
C LEU A 189 -7.99 1.86 3.53
N ALA A 190 -7.96 0.56 3.82
CA ALA A 190 -8.77 -0.41 3.09
C ALA A 190 -10.27 -0.08 3.21
N HIS A 191 -10.73 0.38 4.38
CA HIS A 191 -12.10 0.90 4.55
C HIS A 191 -12.38 2.10 3.62
N VAL A 192 -11.42 3.03 3.48
CA VAL A 192 -11.57 4.14 2.52
C VAL A 192 -11.62 3.64 1.07
N TYR A 193 -10.81 2.64 0.72
CA TYR A 193 -10.77 2.10 -0.64
C TYR A 193 -12.05 1.37 -1.00
N LEU A 194 -12.62 0.63 -0.04
CA LEU A 194 -13.93 0.02 -0.13
C LEU A 194 -15.01 1.09 -0.36
N ALA A 195 -15.08 2.10 0.52
CA ALA A 195 -16.05 3.18 0.40
C ALA A 195 -15.93 3.94 -0.93
N THR A 196 -14.70 4.23 -1.37
CA THR A 196 -14.44 4.89 -2.66
C THR A 196 -14.99 4.07 -3.83
N SER A 197 -14.76 2.75 -3.81
CA SER A 197 -15.21 1.85 -4.86
C SER A 197 -16.74 1.76 -4.89
N LEU A 198 -17.39 1.64 -3.73
CA LEU A 198 -18.84 1.60 -3.58
C LEU A 198 -19.53 2.90 -4.03
N ILE A 199 -18.98 4.07 -3.67
CA ILE A 199 -19.47 5.37 -4.18
C ILE A 199 -19.36 5.41 -5.70
N LYS A 200 -18.26 4.95 -6.30
CA LYS A 200 -18.16 4.91 -7.76
C LYS A 200 -19.13 3.92 -8.39
N LEU A 201 -19.48 2.83 -7.71
CA LEU A 201 -20.46 1.84 -8.18
C LEU A 201 -21.91 2.31 -8.04
N GLY A 202 -22.20 3.34 -7.25
CA GLY A 202 -23.57 3.80 -7.00
C GLY A 202 -24.10 3.43 -5.61
N GLU A 203 -23.31 2.75 -4.78
CA GLU A 203 -23.73 2.07 -3.55
C GLU A 203 -23.39 2.91 -2.30
N ILE A 204 -24.15 3.99 -2.08
CA ILE A 204 -23.88 4.93 -0.97
C ILE A 204 -24.03 4.30 0.41
N ASP A 205 -25.08 3.49 0.63
CA ASP A 205 -25.33 2.90 1.95
C ASP A 205 -24.18 1.98 2.35
N GLY A 206 -23.74 1.10 1.44
CA GLY A 206 -22.58 0.25 1.66
C GLY A 206 -21.28 1.06 1.85
N ALA A 207 -21.11 2.17 1.13
CA ALA A 207 -19.94 3.02 1.33
C ALA A 207 -19.90 3.64 2.74
N MET A 208 -21.06 4.01 3.28
CA MET A 208 -21.15 4.54 4.64
C MET A 208 -20.95 3.45 5.70
N GLU A 209 -21.48 2.25 5.48
CA GLU A 209 -21.16 1.08 6.33
C GLU A 209 -19.66 0.80 6.36
N ALA A 210 -18.99 0.88 5.21
CA ALA A 210 -17.56 0.66 5.10
C ALA A 210 -16.74 1.73 5.85
N VAL A 211 -17.15 3.00 5.85
CA VAL A 211 -16.34 4.07 6.46
C VAL A 211 -16.60 4.28 7.96
N ARG A 212 -17.79 3.94 8.46
CA ARG A 212 -18.18 4.16 9.87
C ARG A 212 -17.19 3.62 10.92
N PRO A 213 -16.57 2.44 10.76
CA PRO A 213 -15.58 1.93 11.71
C PRO A 213 -14.37 2.86 11.91
N ILE A 214 -14.07 3.70 10.92
CA ILE A 214 -12.88 4.55 10.91
C ILE A 214 -13.17 6.04 11.13
N LEU A 215 -14.44 6.45 11.20
CA LEU A 215 -14.81 7.84 11.51
C LEU A 215 -14.35 8.19 12.94
N ASN A 216 -14.78 7.39 13.92
CA ASN A 216 -14.50 7.68 15.34
C ASN A 216 -13.24 6.98 15.87
N LEU A 217 -12.17 6.87 15.08
CA LEU A 217 -10.91 6.31 15.59
C LEU A 217 -10.41 7.15 16.78
N PRO A 218 -9.73 6.56 17.78
CA PRO A 218 -9.07 7.31 18.84
C PRO A 218 -8.11 8.37 18.28
N GLU A 219 -7.92 9.49 18.97
CA GLU A 219 -7.10 10.63 18.51
C GLU A 219 -5.69 10.19 18.10
N GLU A 220 -5.12 9.21 18.80
CA GLU A 220 -3.80 8.64 18.52
C GLU A 220 -3.72 7.89 17.18
N ARG A 221 -4.87 7.44 16.65
CA ARG A 221 -5.02 6.75 15.36
C ARG A 221 -5.65 7.63 14.28
N GLN A 222 -5.99 8.88 14.59
CA GLN A 222 -6.52 9.84 13.62
C GLN A 222 -5.38 10.51 12.85
N ILE A 223 -4.58 9.71 12.16
CA ILE A 223 -3.44 10.21 11.40
C ILE A 223 -3.96 11.16 10.31
N SER A 224 -3.31 12.32 10.15
CA SER A 224 -3.76 13.46 9.33
C SER A 224 -4.20 13.08 7.90
N TRP A 225 -3.55 12.09 7.29
CA TRP A 225 -3.86 11.60 5.96
C TRP A 225 -5.14 10.74 5.88
N ILE A 226 -5.51 9.97 6.91
CA ILE A 226 -6.78 9.21 6.95
C ILE A 226 -7.95 10.19 6.94
N ARG A 227 -7.90 11.25 7.77
CA ARG A 227 -8.88 12.35 7.76
C ARG A 227 -8.98 13.01 6.39
N LYS A 228 -7.85 13.30 5.73
CA LYS A 228 -7.82 13.84 4.37
C LYS A 228 -8.50 12.92 3.36
N ARG A 229 -8.30 11.61 3.48
CA ARG A 229 -8.90 10.58 2.62
C ARG A 229 -10.41 10.44 2.86
N ILE A 230 -10.87 10.50 4.10
CA ILE A 230 -12.31 10.54 4.43
C ILE A 230 -12.96 11.82 3.85
N ALA A 231 -12.31 12.97 3.98
CA ALA A 231 -12.82 14.22 3.41
C ALA A 231 -13.00 14.15 1.88
N GLN A 232 -12.10 13.45 1.16
CA GLN A 232 -12.20 13.23 -0.28
C GLN A 232 -13.44 12.42 -0.69
N LEU A 233 -13.98 11.57 0.19
CA LEU A 233 -15.23 10.83 -0.08
C LEU A 233 -16.41 11.80 -0.24
N SER A 234 -16.50 12.82 0.62
CA SER A 234 -17.57 13.83 0.53
C SER A 234 -17.49 14.63 -0.77
N ASP A 235 -16.27 14.93 -1.25
CA ASP A 235 -16.05 15.60 -2.53
C ASP A 235 -16.43 14.69 -3.71
N LEU A 236 -16.13 13.39 -3.62
CA LEU A 236 -16.47 12.40 -4.63
C LEU A 236 -17.99 12.29 -4.80
N ILE A 237 -18.74 12.20 -3.70
CA ILE A 237 -20.21 12.17 -3.72
C ILE A 237 -20.77 13.48 -4.29
N THR A 238 -20.23 14.63 -3.87
CA THR A 238 -20.72 15.95 -4.31
C THR A 238 -20.54 16.17 -5.82
N ARG A 239 -19.44 15.68 -6.40
CA ARG A 239 -19.11 15.88 -7.82
C ARG A 239 -19.86 14.94 -8.76
N ASP A 240 -20.33 13.79 -8.26
CA ASP A 240 -21.03 12.82 -9.08
C ASP A 240 -22.49 13.23 -9.32
N SER A 241 -22.84 13.44 -10.59
CA SER A 241 -24.18 13.86 -10.98
C SER A 241 -25.29 12.88 -10.57
N ARG A 242 -24.97 11.60 -10.37
CA ARG A 242 -25.92 10.58 -9.92
C ARG A 242 -26.49 10.89 -8.53
N TYR A 243 -25.76 11.66 -7.72
CA TYR A 243 -26.10 11.92 -6.33
C TYR A 243 -26.73 13.28 -6.06
N ARG A 244 -26.83 14.16 -7.06
CA ARG A 244 -27.29 15.56 -6.90
C ARG A 244 -28.62 15.73 -6.16
N HIS A 245 -29.53 14.76 -6.26
CA HIS A 245 -30.85 14.79 -5.63
C HIS A 245 -31.10 13.59 -4.69
N SER A 246 -30.05 12.85 -4.35
CA SER A 246 -30.15 11.70 -3.45
C SER A 246 -30.15 12.16 -1.99
N ARG A 247 -31.22 11.86 -1.25
CA ARG A 247 -31.29 12.13 0.19
C ARG A 247 -30.22 11.34 0.96
N ALA A 248 -29.97 10.09 0.55
CA ALA A 248 -28.92 9.26 1.14
C ALA A 248 -27.54 9.89 0.94
N ALA A 249 -27.27 10.45 -0.25
CA ALA A 249 -26.02 11.14 -0.52
C ALA A 249 -25.86 12.43 0.30
N SER A 250 -26.93 13.21 0.46
CA SER A 250 -26.90 14.40 1.32
C SER A 250 -26.59 14.03 2.78
N ALA A 251 -27.25 13.01 3.32
CA ALA A 251 -27.00 12.53 4.68
C ALA A 251 -25.57 11.98 4.84
N ALA A 252 -25.06 11.23 3.87
CA ALA A 252 -23.68 10.74 3.84
C ALA A 252 -22.66 11.90 3.86
N ILE A 253 -22.90 12.96 3.08
CA ILE A 253 -22.04 14.15 3.07
C ILE A 253 -22.04 14.85 4.44
N GLU A 254 -23.19 14.93 5.11
CA GLU A 254 -23.29 15.50 6.46
C GLU A 254 -22.50 14.66 7.48
N GLU A 255 -22.67 13.33 7.48
CA GLU A 255 -21.96 12.40 8.36
C GLU A 255 -20.43 12.51 8.16
N LEU A 256 -19.96 12.48 6.91
CA LEU A 256 -18.52 12.60 6.57
C LEU A 256 -17.91 13.96 6.93
N ARG A 257 -18.73 15.01 7.10
CA ARG A 257 -18.26 16.36 7.44
C ARG A 257 -18.39 16.69 8.92
N ALA A 258 -19.26 16.00 9.64
CA ALA A 258 -19.44 16.17 11.09
C ALA A 258 -18.18 15.76 11.88
N ASP A 259 -17.36 14.89 11.29
CA ASP A 259 -16.15 14.32 11.88
C ASP A 259 -14.86 15.11 11.56
N ARG A 260 -15.01 16.43 11.34
CA ARG A 260 -13.87 17.34 11.07
C ARG A 260 -13.33 17.97 12.35
#